data_AF-A0A6A7FPW4-F1
#
_entry.id   AF-A0A6A7FPW4-F1
#
_cell.length_a   1.000
_cell.length_b   1.000
_cell.length_c   1.000
_cell.angle_alpha   90.00
_cell.angle_beta   90.00
_cell.angle_gamma   90.00
#
_symmetry.space_group_name_H-M   'P 1'
#
loop_
_entity.id
_entity.type
_entity.pdbx_description
1 polymer ?
#
loop_
_entity_poly.entity_id
_entity_poly.type
_entity_poly.pdbx_seq_one_letter_code
_entity_poly.pdbx_strand_id
1 'polypeptide(L)'
;MYLRTNSRKMQARVRKRGANGNHSYTYTIRKPEKLGQIVEVRTQVTQRDWITAKGQADEEHFPIYKTRRCFLYNDQYYQLDIYREPCHQRCNGLMLLETYSTLTPEEMGLRLPSFLNVVKEVTGNPEYSMYNLSLKEEWNNSTKFCVNIAGKVPTPNKTLTNGQAEPNKSDTPHLPDDMMKRLQEIGSNDSGNEWDGPEGRRSSECDGWDYYEKTIMTRNKLKEK
;
A
#
# COMPACT_ATOMS: atom_id res chain seq x y z
N MET A 1 -1.13 -3.62 -9.83
CA MET A 1 -0.17 -4.62 -10.32
C MET A 1 1.21 -4.16 -9.94
N TYR A 2 2.08 -5.06 -9.49
CA TYR A 2 3.48 -4.75 -9.18
C TYR A 2 4.34 -4.77 -10.45
N LEU A 3 5.39 -3.96 -10.45
CA LEU A 3 6.31 -3.77 -11.55
C LEU A 3 7.69 -4.24 -11.12
N ARG A 4 8.49 -4.68 -12.09
CA ARG A 4 9.86 -5.13 -11.85
C ARG A 4 10.69 -3.97 -11.29
N THR A 5 11.43 -4.23 -10.22
CA THR A 5 12.39 -3.27 -9.62
C THR A 5 13.79 -3.88 -9.58
N ASN A 6 14.80 -3.03 -9.66
CA ASN A 6 16.21 -3.47 -9.60
C ASN A 6 16.68 -3.74 -8.16
N SER A 7 15.90 -3.34 -7.16
CA SER A 7 16.24 -3.48 -5.74
C SER A 7 15.12 -4.17 -4.97
N ARG A 8 15.48 -5.19 -4.19
CA ARG A 8 14.54 -5.89 -3.29
C ARG A 8 13.97 -5.00 -2.19
N LYS A 9 14.61 -3.86 -1.92
CA LYS A 9 14.13 -2.85 -0.96
C LYS A 9 13.16 -1.85 -1.61
N MET A 10 12.90 -1.96 -2.91
CA MET A 10 12.01 -1.05 -3.62
C MET A 10 10.81 -1.81 -4.18
N GLN A 11 9.62 -1.26 -3.98
CA GLN A 11 8.40 -1.77 -4.60
C GLN A 11 7.83 -0.70 -5.52
N ALA A 12 7.55 -1.07 -6.77
CA ALA A 12 6.83 -0.22 -7.70
C ALA A 12 5.52 -0.90 -8.09
N ARG A 13 4.45 -0.12 -8.21
CA ARG A 13 3.15 -0.62 -8.66
C ARG A 13 2.43 0.41 -9.51
N VAL A 14 1.63 -0.09 -10.44
CA VAL A 14 0.65 0.72 -11.16
C VAL A 14 -0.76 0.25 -10.81
N ARG A 15 -1.66 1.22 -10.61
CA ARG A 15 -3.08 1.01 -10.30
C ARG A 15 -3.94 1.66 -11.37
N LYS A 16 -4.97 0.92 -11.80
CA LYS A 16 -6.12 1.43 -12.54
C LYS A 16 -7.30 1.45 -11.57
N ARG A 17 -8.02 2.56 -11.47
CA ARG A 17 -9.26 2.69 -10.68
C ARG A 17 -10.32 3.29 -11.56
N GLY A 18 -11.56 2.80 -11.49
CA GLY A 18 -12.63 3.35 -12.30
C GLY A 18 -13.92 2.59 -12.20
N ALA A 19 -14.99 3.23 -12.64
CA ALA A 19 -16.33 2.68 -12.82
C ALA A 19 -16.95 3.31 -14.07
N ASN A 20 -17.92 2.63 -14.69
CA ASN A 20 -18.70 3.16 -15.82
C ASN A 20 -17.84 3.71 -16.98
N GLY A 21 -16.76 3.00 -17.34
CA GLY A 21 -15.86 3.39 -18.42
C GLY A 21 -14.83 4.49 -18.08
N ASN A 22 -15.00 5.22 -16.98
CA ASN A 22 -14.08 6.28 -16.56
C ASN A 22 -12.99 5.74 -15.66
N HIS A 23 -11.73 6.03 -15.99
CA HIS A 23 -10.57 5.42 -15.33
C HIS A 23 -9.50 6.45 -14.96
N SER A 24 -8.98 6.35 -13.75
CA SER A 24 -7.76 7.02 -13.30
C SER A 24 -6.63 6.01 -13.11
N TYR A 25 -5.40 6.48 -13.32
CA TYR A 25 -4.20 5.65 -13.28
C TYR A 25 -3.18 6.29 -12.35
N THR A 26 -2.63 5.49 -11.45
CA THR A 26 -1.64 5.96 -10.47
C THR A 26 -0.45 5.03 -10.49
N TYR A 27 0.74 5.61 -10.56
CA TYR A 27 2.01 4.93 -10.35
C TYR A 27 2.50 5.20 -8.93
N THR A 28 3.03 4.18 -8.25
CA THR A 28 3.47 4.30 -6.86
C THR A 28 4.81 3.63 -6.69
N ILE A 29 5.77 4.34 -6.08
CA ILE A 29 7.06 3.79 -5.64
C ILE A 29 7.10 3.85 -4.12
N ARG A 30 7.48 2.74 -3.49
CA ARG A 30 7.84 2.66 -2.08
C ARG A 30 9.32 2.31 -1.99
N LYS A 31 10.11 3.16 -1.34
CA LYS A 31 11.54 2.94 -1.08
C LYS A 31 11.89 3.35 0.35
N PRO A 32 12.81 2.64 1.02
CA PRO A 32 13.32 3.08 2.30
C PRO A 32 14.19 4.31 2.12
N GLU A 33 14.09 5.22 3.08
CA GLU A 33 14.97 6.37 3.22
C GLU A 33 15.96 6.16 4.37
N LYS A 34 16.88 7.11 4.56
CA LYS A 34 17.76 7.17 5.72
C LYS A 34 16.92 7.18 6.99
N LEU A 35 17.43 6.55 8.06
CA LEU A 35 16.76 6.43 9.37
C LEU A 35 15.54 5.47 9.43
N GLY A 36 15.35 4.61 8.44
CA GLY A 36 14.38 3.51 8.51
C GLY A 36 12.93 3.91 8.23
N GLN A 37 12.70 5.13 7.75
CA GLN A 37 11.42 5.56 7.22
C GLN A 37 11.20 4.98 5.81
N ILE A 38 9.94 4.76 5.44
CA ILE A 38 9.57 4.33 4.09
C ILE A 38 8.84 5.49 3.43
N VAL A 39 9.36 5.97 2.30
CA VAL A 39 8.69 6.99 1.49
C VAL A 39 7.86 6.31 0.42
N GLU A 40 6.57 6.66 0.38
CA GLU A 40 5.64 6.29 -0.68
C GLU A 40 5.38 7.51 -1.56
N VAL A 41 5.83 7.48 -2.82
CA VAL A 41 5.55 8.51 -3.82
C VAL A 41 4.43 8.01 -4.72
N ARG A 42 3.37 8.82 -4.89
CA ARG A 42 2.23 8.51 -5.73
C ARG A 42 2.08 9.57 -6.82
N THR A 43 2.09 9.14 -8.08
CA THR A 43 1.99 10.04 -9.24
C THR A 43 0.80 9.64 -10.09
N GLN A 44 -0.02 10.61 -10.50
CA GLN A 44 -1.05 10.38 -11.51
C GLN A 44 -0.38 10.20 -12.87
N VAL A 45 -0.86 9.24 -13.66
CA VAL A 45 -0.28 8.94 -14.97
C VAL A 45 -1.35 8.88 -16.04
N THR A 46 -0.95 9.06 -17.29
CA THR A 46 -1.88 8.96 -18.41
C THR A 46 -2.22 7.49 -18.70
N GLN A 47 -3.26 7.25 -19.50
CA GLN A 47 -3.56 5.90 -19.99
C GLN A 47 -2.40 5.31 -20.80
N ARG A 48 -1.69 6.14 -21.59
CA ARG A 48 -0.54 5.69 -22.38
C ARG A 48 0.59 5.19 -21.47
N ASP A 49 0.95 5.97 -20.46
CA ASP A 49 1.99 5.60 -19.50
C ASP A 49 1.60 4.35 -18.72
N TRP A 50 0.31 4.19 -18.40
CA TRP A 50 -0.20 2.96 -17.79
C TRP A 50 -0.01 1.73 -18.69
N ILE A 51 -0.28 1.84 -20.00
CA ILE A 51 -0.07 0.74 -20.96
C ILE A 51 1.41 0.40 -21.04
N THR A 52 2.29 1.40 -21.14
CA THR A 52 3.75 1.22 -21.17
C THR A 52 4.24 0.53 -19.89
N ALA A 53 3.86 1.05 -18.72
CA ALA A 53 4.23 0.47 -17.43
C ALA A 53 3.69 -0.96 -17.26
N LYS A 54 2.52 -1.27 -17.83
CA LYS A 54 1.97 -2.63 -17.82
C LYS A 54 2.89 -3.62 -18.54
N GLY A 55 3.64 -3.20 -19.55
CA GLY A 55 4.66 -4.02 -20.22
C GLY A 55 5.85 -4.40 -19.33
N GLN A 56 6.04 -3.70 -18.20
CA GLN A 56 7.08 -3.97 -17.20
C GLN A 56 6.52 -4.66 -15.94
N ALA A 57 5.38 -5.34 -16.08
CA ALA A 57 4.79 -6.13 -15.00
C ALA A 57 5.81 -7.09 -14.41
N ASP A 58 5.82 -7.19 -13.08
CA ASP A 58 6.64 -8.20 -12.43
C ASP A 58 6.01 -9.59 -12.64
N GLU A 59 6.77 -10.50 -13.24
CA GLU A 59 6.32 -11.85 -13.56
C GLU A 59 6.13 -12.70 -12.30
N GLU A 60 6.74 -12.33 -11.17
CA GLU A 60 6.57 -13.01 -9.89
C GLU A 60 5.26 -12.67 -9.18
N HIS A 61 4.50 -11.72 -9.73
CA HIS A 61 3.28 -11.21 -9.13
C HIS A 61 2.06 -11.38 -10.03
N PHE A 62 0.94 -11.79 -9.45
CA PHE A 62 -0.37 -11.67 -10.07
C PHE A 62 -0.86 -10.21 -10.04
N PRO A 63 -1.54 -9.74 -11.10
CA PRO A 63 -2.37 -8.56 -11.00
C PRO A 63 -3.47 -8.80 -9.96
N ILE A 64 -3.64 -7.87 -9.02
CA ILE A 64 -4.73 -7.93 -8.04
C ILE A 64 -5.96 -7.20 -8.56
N TYR A 65 -7.07 -7.93 -8.58
CA TYR A 65 -8.41 -7.39 -8.85
C TYR A 65 -9.21 -7.36 -7.55
N LYS A 66 -9.88 -6.24 -7.29
CA LYS A 66 -10.75 -6.08 -6.13
C LYS A 66 -11.85 -5.08 -6.36
N THR A 67 -13.00 -5.31 -5.74
CA THR A 67 -14.07 -4.34 -5.61
C THR A 67 -13.92 -3.65 -4.27
N ARG A 68 -13.71 -2.32 -4.25
CA ARG A 68 -13.66 -1.53 -3.02
C ARG A 68 -15.02 -0.86 -2.78
N ARG A 69 -15.65 -1.16 -1.65
CA ARG A 69 -16.83 -0.45 -1.14
C ARG A 69 -16.38 0.50 -0.04
N CYS A 70 -16.73 1.77 -0.17
CA CYS A 70 -16.44 2.77 0.85
C CYS A 70 -17.76 3.18 1.51
N PHE A 71 -17.79 3.23 2.83
CA PHE A 71 -18.99 3.61 3.57
C PHE A 71 -18.64 4.23 4.92
N LEU A 72 -19.56 5.02 5.46
CA LEU A 72 -19.50 5.58 6.80
C LEU A 72 -20.36 4.72 7.72
N TYR A 73 -19.87 4.39 8.91
CA TYR A 73 -20.62 3.69 9.94
C TYR A 73 -20.08 4.10 11.32
N ASN A 74 -20.95 4.49 12.25
CA ASN A 74 -20.56 4.99 13.58
C ASN A 74 -19.44 6.05 13.52
N ASP A 75 -19.61 7.05 12.65
CA ASP A 75 -18.65 8.14 12.42
C ASP A 75 -17.25 7.70 11.98
N GLN A 76 -17.11 6.44 11.57
CA GLN A 76 -15.87 5.87 11.08
C GLN A 76 -15.99 5.56 9.58
N TYR A 77 -15.02 6.05 8.81
CA TYR A 77 -14.92 5.77 7.38
C TYR A 77 -14.21 4.44 7.15
N TYR A 78 -14.88 3.53 6.44
CA TYR A 78 -14.38 2.20 6.14
C TYR A 78 -14.16 1.99 4.65
N GLN A 79 -13.15 1.20 4.32
CA GLN A 79 -12.88 0.69 2.98
C GLN A 79 -12.91 -0.83 3.02
N LEU A 80 -13.96 -1.44 2.45
CA LEU A 80 -14.08 -2.88 2.32
C LEU A 80 -13.58 -3.32 0.94
N ASP A 81 -12.44 -4.00 0.94
CA ASP A 81 -11.87 -4.65 -0.24
C ASP A 81 -12.36 -6.09 -0.36
N ILE A 82 -12.99 -6.38 -1.49
CA ILE A 82 -13.43 -7.73 -1.87
C ILE A 82 -12.53 -8.19 -3.01
N TYR A 83 -11.64 -9.15 -2.73
CA TYR A 83 -10.71 -9.69 -3.73
C TYR A 83 -11.47 -10.50 -4.78
N ARG A 84 -11.03 -10.39 -6.03
CA ARG A 84 -11.69 -10.99 -7.20
C ARG A 84 -10.70 -11.81 -8.00
N GLU A 85 -11.22 -12.82 -8.66
CA GLU A 85 -10.49 -13.58 -9.66
C GLU A 85 -10.22 -12.74 -10.93
N PRO A 86 -9.13 -13.02 -11.67
CA PRO A 86 -8.10 -14.01 -11.37
C PRO A 86 -7.17 -13.55 -10.24
N CYS A 87 -6.88 -14.44 -9.28
CA CYS A 87 -6.00 -14.17 -8.15
C CYS A 87 -5.37 -15.47 -7.63
N HIS A 88 -4.37 -15.37 -6.75
CA HIS A 88 -3.82 -16.54 -6.08
C HIS A 88 -4.89 -17.20 -5.18
N GLN A 89 -4.84 -18.52 -4.98
CA GLN A 89 -5.81 -19.28 -4.18
C GLN A 89 -6.03 -18.68 -2.76
N ARG A 90 -4.97 -18.18 -2.14
CA ARG A 90 -5.00 -17.47 -0.84
C ARG A 90 -5.89 -16.22 -0.80
N CYS A 91 -6.18 -15.62 -1.96
CA CYS A 91 -7.07 -14.47 -2.09
C CYS A 91 -8.53 -14.88 -2.34
N ASN A 92 -8.81 -16.17 -2.56
CA ASN A 92 -10.17 -16.62 -2.85
C ASN A 92 -11.09 -16.37 -1.65
N GLY A 93 -12.19 -15.64 -1.88
CA GLY A 93 -13.13 -15.24 -0.84
C GLY A 93 -12.56 -14.26 0.20
N LEU A 94 -11.36 -13.71 -0.01
CA LEU A 94 -10.72 -12.78 0.93
C LEU A 94 -11.44 -11.43 0.90
N MET A 95 -11.78 -10.94 2.09
CA MET A 95 -12.23 -9.56 2.29
C MET A 95 -11.44 -8.89 3.41
N LEU A 96 -10.98 -7.67 3.15
CA LEU A 96 -10.25 -6.84 4.10
C LEU A 96 -11.01 -5.54 4.31
N LEU A 97 -11.27 -5.22 5.57
CA LEU A 97 -11.85 -3.95 5.99
C LEU A 97 -10.71 -3.07 6.52
N GLU A 98 -10.43 -1.97 5.84
CA GLU A 98 -9.43 -0.97 6.21
C GLU A 98 -10.12 0.27 6.81
N THR A 99 -9.54 0.83 7.87
CA THR A 99 -9.99 2.09 8.48
C THR A 99 -8.81 2.83 9.11
N TYR A 100 -8.90 4.15 9.22
CA TYR A 100 -7.95 4.97 9.99
C TYR A 100 -8.65 5.48 11.24
N SER A 101 -8.12 5.16 12.41
CA SER A 101 -8.77 5.51 13.68
C SER A 101 -7.75 5.75 14.77
N THR A 102 -8.11 6.63 15.70
CA THR A 102 -7.37 6.87 16.95
C THR A 102 -7.89 5.99 18.11
N LEU A 103 -8.95 5.22 17.86
CA LEU A 103 -9.58 4.35 18.85
C LEU A 103 -8.72 3.14 19.20
N THR A 104 -8.81 2.70 20.46
CA THR A 104 -8.15 1.46 20.89
C THR A 104 -8.73 0.23 20.15
N PRO A 105 -8.03 -0.91 20.12
CA PRO A 105 -8.57 -2.14 19.55
C PRO A 105 -9.93 -2.54 20.15
N GLU A 106 -10.12 -2.38 21.46
CA GLU A 106 -11.35 -2.71 22.17
C GLU A 106 -12.49 -1.78 21.75
N GLU A 107 -12.24 -0.47 21.74
CA GLU A 107 -13.21 0.55 21.31
C GLU A 107 -13.61 0.41 19.86
N MET A 108 -12.65 0.01 19.01
CA MET A 108 -12.93 -0.28 17.61
C MET A 108 -13.83 -1.50 17.49
N GLY A 109 -13.56 -2.58 18.23
CA GLY A 109 -14.36 -3.80 18.20
C GLY A 109 -15.85 -3.54 18.44
N LEU A 110 -16.16 -2.61 19.34
CA LEU A 110 -17.55 -2.18 19.65
C LEU A 110 -18.20 -1.37 18.51
N ARG A 111 -17.40 -0.68 17.69
CA ARG A 111 -17.89 0.19 16.61
C ARG A 111 -17.92 -0.49 15.25
N LEU A 112 -17.41 -1.72 15.13
CA LEU A 112 -17.43 -2.44 13.88
C LEU A 112 -18.87 -2.71 13.40
N PRO A 113 -19.12 -2.67 12.09
CA PRO A 113 -20.44 -2.97 11.56
C PRO A 113 -20.87 -4.40 11.91
N SER A 114 -21.98 -4.53 12.63
CA SER A 114 -22.48 -5.82 13.14
C SER A 114 -22.87 -6.82 12.05
N PHE A 115 -23.09 -6.35 10.83
CA PHE A 115 -23.36 -7.18 9.66
C PHE A 115 -22.10 -7.89 9.13
N LEU A 116 -20.89 -7.50 9.55
CA LEU A 116 -19.65 -8.13 9.12
C LEU A 116 -19.28 -9.31 10.03
N ASN A 117 -18.88 -10.42 9.43
CA ASN A 117 -18.30 -11.54 10.15
C ASN A 117 -16.79 -11.35 10.28
N VAL A 118 -16.37 -10.73 11.38
CA VAL A 118 -14.96 -10.46 11.70
C VAL A 118 -14.27 -11.76 12.07
N VAL A 119 -13.18 -12.09 11.37
CA VAL A 119 -12.39 -13.28 11.66
C VAL A 119 -11.23 -12.96 12.59
N LYS A 120 -10.44 -11.94 12.25
CA LYS A 120 -9.31 -11.46 13.04
C LYS A 120 -8.82 -10.09 12.57
N GLU A 121 -8.11 -9.41 13.46
CA GLU A 121 -7.30 -8.24 13.14
C GLU A 121 -5.99 -8.69 12.47
N VAL A 122 -5.58 -8.01 11.40
CA VAL A 122 -4.40 -8.35 10.59
C VAL A 122 -3.51 -7.15 10.29
N THR A 123 -3.59 -6.10 11.11
CA THR A 123 -2.82 -4.88 10.89
C THR A 123 -1.33 -5.16 11.02
N GLY A 124 -0.54 -4.65 10.07
CA GLY A 124 0.90 -4.88 10.05
C GLY A 124 1.31 -6.32 9.77
N ASN A 125 0.38 -7.28 9.63
CA ASN A 125 0.72 -8.65 9.27
C ASN A 125 1.14 -8.69 7.79
N PRO A 126 2.40 -9.07 7.48
CA PRO A 126 2.91 -9.06 6.11
C PRO A 126 2.15 -10.02 5.19
N GLU A 127 1.56 -11.09 5.71
CA GLU A 127 0.73 -12.04 4.94
C GLU A 127 -0.43 -11.35 4.21
N TYR A 128 -1.01 -10.33 4.82
CA TYR A 128 -2.15 -9.59 4.27
C TYR A 128 -1.72 -8.33 3.52
N SER A 129 -0.42 -8.11 3.34
CA SER A 129 0.07 -7.03 2.51
C SER A 129 -0.28 -7.30 1.03
N MET A 130 -0.67 -6.24 0.32
CA MET A 130 -0.97 -6.30 -1.12
C MET A 130 0.16 -6.96 -1.92
N TYR A 131 1.41 -6.76 -1.51
CA TYR A 131 2.60 -7.33 -2.17
C TYR A 131 2.62 -8.85 -2.02
N ASN A 132 2.60 -9.37 -0.79
CA ASN A 132 2.66 -10.81 -0.55
C ASN A 132 1.42 -11.55 -1.04
N LEU A 133 0.24 -10.91 -1.00
CA LEU A 133 -0.98 -11.46 -1.58
C LEU A 133 -0.87 -11.65 -3.10
N SER A 134 -0.10 -10.80 -3.79
CA SER A 134 0.14 -10.95 -5.24
C SER A 134 1.21 -11.96 -5.61
N LEU A 135 2.07 -12.42 -4.70
CA LEU A 135 3.13 -13.36 -5.07
C LEU A 135 2.56 -14.62 -5.72
N LYS A 136 3.17 -15.07 -6.82
CA LYS A 136 2.76 -16.32 -7.48
C LYS A 136 3.21 -17.56 -6.73
N GLU A 137 4.39 -17.50 -6.11
CA GLU A 137 4.93 -18.59 -5.30
C GLU A 137 4.28 -18.67 -3.92
N GLU A 138 4.38 -19.85 -3.29
CA GLU A 138 3.97 -20.04 -1.91
C GLU A 138 4.96 -19.41 -0.92
N TRP A 139 4.43 -18.80 0.15
CA TRP A 139 5.24 -18.00 1.07
C TRP A 139 6.31 -18.80 1.79
N ASN A 140 6.05 -20.07 2.11
CA ASN A 140 6.96 -20.93 2.88
C ASN A 140 8.29 -21.18 2.16
N ASN A 141 8.30 -21.06 0.83
CA ASN A 141 9.46 -21.33 -0.01
C ASN A 141 9.97 -20.05 -0.70
N SER A 142 9.35 -18.90 -0.41
CA SER A 142 9.57 -17.66 -1.13
C SER A 142 10.74 -16.87 -0.57
N THR A 143 11.75 -16.60 -1.40
CA THR A 143 12.79 -15.60 -1.09
C THR A 143 12.32 -14.17 -1.32
N LYS A 144 11.09 -14.01 -1.83
CA LYS A 144 10.47 -12.73 -2.19
C LYS A 144 9.48 -12.24 -1.15
N PHE A 145 9.08 -13.08 -0.20
CA PHE A 145 8.18 -12.71 0.88
C PHE A 145 8.72 -11.48 1.63
N CYS A 146 7.94 -10.40 1.60
CA CYS A 146 8.35 -9.13 2.16
C CYS A 146 7.75 -8.98 3.56
N VAL A 147 8.56 -9.17 4.60
CA VAL A 147 8.17 -8.88 6.00
C VAL A 147 8.12 -7.37 6.24
N ASN A 148 9.16 -6.67 5.77
CA ASN A 148 9.28 -5.22 5.88
C ASN A 148 10.16 -4.68 4.73
N ILE A 149 9.70 -3.63 4.06
CA ILE A 149 10.45 -2.94 3.00
C ILE A 149 11.76 -2.32 3.54
N ALA A 150 11.76 -1.85 4.78
CA ALA A 150 12.94 -1.27 5.44
C ALA A 150 13.98 -2.33 5.88
N GLY A 151 13.66 -3.63 5.78
CA GLY A 151 14.63 -4.70 6.01
C GLY A 151 15.00 -4.98 7.48
N LYS A 152 14.31 -4.41 8.47
CA LYS A 152 14.47 -4.86 9.86
C LYS A 152 13.81 -6.23 10.04
N VAL A 153 14.61 -7.27 9.95
CA VAL A 153 14.34 -8.55 10.61
C VAL A 153 14.55 -8.32 12.11
N PRO A 154 13.61 -8.66 13.02
CA PRO A 154 13.98 -8.86 14.41
C PRO A 154 14.82 -10.13 14.44
N THR A 155 16.14 -9.99 14.41
CA THR A 155 17.04 -11.12 14.62
C THR A 155 17.02 -11.50 16.10
N PRO A 156 16.81 -12.79 16.44
CA PRO A 156 17.25 -13.30 17.73
C PRO A 156 18.78 -13.20 17.77
N ASN A 157 19.30 -12.64 18.86
CA ASN A 157 20.73 -12.42 19.12
C ASN A 157 21.63 -13.55 18.58
N LYS A 158 22.60 -13.20 17.73
CA LYS A 158 23.89 -13.90 17.62
C LYS A 158 24.98 -12.96 17.06
N THR A 159 25.93 -12.70 17.94
CA THR A 159 27.34 -12.31 17.88
C THR A 159 27.97 -11.78 16.58
N LEU A 160 28.71 -10.68 16.76
CA LEU A 160 29.61 -9.97 15.85
C LEU A 160 30.61 -10.88 15.10
N THR A 161 30.76 -10.66 13.78
CA THR A 161 32.05 -10.67 13.07
C THR A 161 32.05 -9.68 11.89
N ASN A 162 33.21 -9.03 11.69
CA ASN A 162 33.50 -7.99 10.70
C ASN A 162 33.54 -8.49 9.24
N GLY A 163 33.23 -7.60 8.28
CA GLY A 163 33.60 -7.76 6.88
C GLY A 163 33.04 -6.65 5.98
N GLN A 164 33.93 -5.84 5.38
CA GLN A 164 33.65 -4.71 4.49
C GLN A 164 33.11 -5.14 3.11
N ALA A 165 32.25 -4.31 2.50
CA ALA A 165 32.40 -3.79 1.12
C ALA A 165 31.16 -2.98 0.69
N GLU A 166 31.36 -1.70 0.32
CA GLU A 166 30.44 -0.96 -0.56
C GLU A 166 30.76 -1.30 -2.03
N PRO A 167 29.79 -1.14 -2.96
CA PRO A 167 29.92 0.04 -3.81
C PRO A 167 28.59 0.75 -4.14
N ASN A 168 28.67 2.09 -4.17
CA ASN A 168 27.70 3.01 -4.78
C ASN A 168 27.49 2.74 -6.28
N LYS A 169 26.24 2.67 -6.75
CA LYS A 169 25.78 3.23 -8.04
C LYS A 169 24.29 3.63 -7.94
N SER A 170 23.95 4.72 -8.61
CA SER A 170 22.66 5.40 -8.62
C SER A 170 21.51 4.51 -9.13
N ASP A 171 20.55 4.22 -8.25
CA ASP A 171 19.40 3.35 -8.52
C ASP A 171 18.18 4.17 -8.99
N THR A 172 17.96 4.20 -10.31
CA THR A 172 16.66 4.58 -10.89
C THR A 172 16.13 3.46 -11.78
N PRO A 173 14.83 3.12 -11.71
CA PRO A 173 14.23 2.11 -12.59
C PRO A 173 14.32 2.53 -14.06
N HIS A 174 14.57 1.57 -14.95
CA HIS A 174 14.63 1.77 -16.39
C HIS A 174 13.21 1.89 -16.99
N LEU A 175 12.59 3.05 -16.77
CA LEU A 175 11.59 3.60 -17.67
C LEU A 175 12.35 4.41 -18.75
N PRO A 176 11.81 4.64 -19.96
CA PRO A 176 12.45 5.53 -20.92
C PRO A 176 12.83 6.83 -20.23
N ASP A 177 14.05 7.33 -20.43
CA ASP A 177 14.59 8.47 -19.66
C ASP A 177 13.65 9.68 -19.65
N ASP A 178 12.91 9.89 -20.74
CA ASP A 178 11.86 10.91 -20.89
C ASP A 178 10.70 10.74 -19.89
N MET A 179 10.29 9.51 -19.56
CA MET A 179 9.23 9.25 -18.58
C MET A 179 9.71 9.46 -17.14
N MET A 180 10.93 9.02 -16.79
CA MET A 180 11.49 9.31 -15.45
C MET A 180 11.66 10.80 -15.23
N LYS A 181 12.15 11.50 -16.25
CA LYS A 181 12.35 12.94 -16.25
C LYS A 181 11.01 13.67 -16.10
N ARG A 182 9.97 13.30 -16.85
CA ARG A 182 8.61 13.85 -16.68
C ARG A 182 8.02 13.59 -15.30
N LEU A 183 8.23 12.40 -14.73
CA LEU A 183 7.75 12.08 -13.37
C LEU A 183 8.50 12.87 -12.28
N GLN A 184 9.76 13.27 -12.53
CA GLN A 184 10.55 14.14 -11.66
C GLN A 184 10.17 15.63 -11.82
N GLU A 185 9.89 16.08 -13.04
CA GLU A 185 9.55 17.48 -13.36
C GLU A 185 8.14 17.90 -12.91
N ILE A 186 7.16 16.98 -12.82
CA ILE A 186 5.82 17.28 -12.28
C ILE A 186 5.87 17.68 -10.78
N GLY A 187 6.94 17.35 -10.06
CA GLY A 187 7.16 17.76 -8.67
C GLY A 187 7.76 19.17 -8.50
N SER A 188 7.99 19.93 -9.57
CA SER A 188 8.70 21.22 -9.52
C SER A 188 7.86 22.44 -9.89
N ASN A 189 6.59 22.28 -10.29
CA ASN A 189 5.69 23.41 -10.56
C ASN A 189 4.77 23.65 -9.35
N ASP A 190 5.33 24.25 -8.31
CA ASP A 190 4.58 24.93 -7.26
C ASP A 190 4.22 26.35 -7.77
N SER A 191 3.09 26.46 -8.46
CA SER A 191 2.42 27.75 -8.64
C SER A 191 1.41 27.88 -7.50
N GLY A 192 1.82 28.60 -6.46
CA GLY A 192 1.04 28.83 -5.26
C GLY A 192 -0.34 29.42 -5.56
N ASN A 193 -1.36 28.83 -4.93
CA ASN A 193 -2.61 29.50 -4.65
C ASN A 193 -2.77 29.51 -3.13
N GLU A 194 -2.38 30.64 -2.56
CA GLU A 194 -2.55 31.08 -1.18
C GLU A 194 -4.06 31.11 -0.86
N TRP A 195 -4.49 30.28 0.10
CA TRP A 195 -5.85 30.31 0.64
C TRP A 195 -5.80 30.98 2.01
N ASP A 196 -6.21 32.25 2.06
CA ASP A 196 -6.40 33.01 3.30
C ASP A 196 -7.70 32.55 3.99
N GLY A 197 -7.54 31.80 5.09
CA GLY A 197 -8.60 31.42 6.02
C GLY A 197 -8.41 32.08 7.39
N PRO A 198 -9.49 32.33 8.16
CA PRO A 198 -9.49 33.36 9.19
C PRO A 198 -8.67 32.99 10.43
N GLU A 199 -7.93 33.97 10.93
CA GLU A 199 -7.11 33.93 12.13
C GLU A 199 -7.95 33.64 13.39
N GLY A 200 -7.68 32.50 14.04
CA GLY A 200 -8.30 32.10 15.29
C GLY A 200 -7.27 31.53 16.27
N ARG A 201 -6.83 32.38 17.21
CA ARG A 201 -6.13 32.13 18.50
C ARG A 201 -5.41 30.78 18.69
N ARG A 202 -4.08 30.87 18.78
CA ARG A 202 -3.16 29.91 19.44
C ARG A 202 -3.70 29.49 20.82
N SER A 203 -3.98 28.21 20.97
CA SER A 203 -3.98 27.51 22.26
C SER A 203 -3.05 26.31 22.12
N SER A 204 -2.09 26.25 23.02
CA SER A 204 -0.99 25.29 23.08
C SER A 204 -1.46 23.99 23.74
N GLU A 205 -1.71 22.96 22.94
CA GLU A 205 -1.71 21.56 23.37
C GLU A 205 -1.55 20.69 22.11
N CYS A 206 -0.31 20.29 21.85
CA CYS A 206 0.02 19.40 20.75
C CYS A 206 -0.21 17.96 21.20
N ASP A 207 -1.46 17.53 21.28
CA ASP A 207 -1.76 16.11 21.39
C ASP A 207 -1.58 15.47 20.02
N GLY A 208 -0.54 14.65 19.90
CA GLY A 208 -0.25 13.86 18.71
C GLY A 208 -1.37 12.87 18.46
N TRP A 209 -2.22 13.16 17.49
CA TRP A 209 -3.18 12.19 16.98
C TRP A 209 -2.45 11.16 16.12
N ASP A 210 -1.94 10.10 16.76
CA ASP A 210 -1.44 8.92 16.05
C ASP A 210 -2.63 8.19 15.41
N TYR A 211 -2.87 8.43 14.13
CA TYR A 211 -3.85 7.68 13.34
C TYR A 211 -3.27 6.30 13.02
N TYR A 212 -3.92 5.23 13.48
CA TYR A 212 -3.55 3.87 13.13
C TYR A 212 -4.40 3.39 11.94
N GLU A 213 -3.76 2.94 10.87
CA GLU A 213 -4.42 2.12 9.85
C GLU A 213 -4.72 0.76 10.48
N LYS A 214 -5.99 0.37 10.56
CA LYS A 214 -6.36 -0.98 10.99
C LYS A 214 -6.97 -1.77 9.85
N THR A 215 -6.50 -3.00 9.70
CA THR A 215 -6.96 -3.95 8.70
C THR A 215 -7.56 -5.15 9.39
N ILE A 216 -8.83 -5.42 9.09
CA ILE A 216 -9.59 -6.51 9.70
C ILE A 216 -10.00 -7.49 8.60
N MET A 217 -9.67 -8.76 8.81
CA MET A 217 -10.10 -9.83 7.92
C MET A 217 -11.57 -10.16 8.20
N THR A 218 -12.37 -10.16 7.15
CA THR A 218 -13.79 -10.52 7.22
C THR A 218 -14.10 -11.66 6.25
N ARG A 219 -15.13 -12.46 6.56
CA ARG A 219 -15.65 -13.50 5.66
C ARG A 219 -17.07 -13.17 5.24
N ASN A 220 -17.46 -13.67 4.07
CA ASN A 220 -18.80 -13.46 3.55
C ASN A 220 -19.81 -14.24 4.38
N LYS A 221 -20.85 -13.54 4.85
CA LYS A 221 -22.21 -14.10 4.90
C LYS A 221 -22.97 -13.47 3.74
N LEU A 222 -22.81 -14.00 2.54
CA LEU A 222 -23.81 -13.72 1.51
C LEU A 222 -25.04 -14.54 1.88
N LYS A 223 -25.97 -13.93 2.63
CA LYS A 223 -27.37 -14.21 2.37
C LYS A 223 -27.70 -13.43 1.11
N GLU A 224 -27.73 -14.14 -0.01
CA GLU A 224 -28.41 -13.64 -1.21
C GLU A 224 -29.82 -13.22 -0.77
N LYS A 225 -30.17 -11.96 -1.05
CA LYS A 225 -31.55 -11.50 -1.09
C LYS A 225 -31.86 -11.18 -2.54
#